data_AF-A0A6H0SIK9-F1
#
_entry.id   AF-A0A6H0SIK9-F1
#
_cell.length_a   1.000
_cell.length_b   1.000
_cell.length_c   1.000
_cell.angle_alpha   90.00
_cell.angle_beta   90.00
_cell.angle_gamma   90.00
#
_symmetry.space_group_name_H-M   'P 1'
#
loop_
_entity.id
_entity.type
_entity.pdbx_description
1 polymer ?
#
loop_
_entity_poly.entity_id
_entity_poly.type
_entity_poly.pdbx_seq_one_letter_code
_entity_poly.pdbx_strand_id
1 'polypeptide(L)'
;MAVHLPPEALNEWLEAATAELGLDAAEIDIATVLDVAKHVAHEVARPAAPLSTFLLGVALGSAKGDLSSLAKQLVSRAHQWSDDHPDNEA
;
A
#
# COMPACT_ATOMS: atom_id res chain seq x y z
N MET A 1 -20.90 7.28 1.67
CA MET A 1 -20.73 6.25 0.62
C MET A 1 -19.47 6.62 -0.15
N ALA A 2 -18.43 5.79 -0.11
CA ALA A 2 -17.26 6.02 -0.96
C ALA A 2 -17.68 5.77 -2.41
N VAL A 3 -17.59 6.81 -3.24
CA VAL A 3 -17.78 6.67 -4.69
C VAL A 3 -16.64 5.79 -5.18
N HIS A 4 -16.96 4.72 -5.90
CA HIS A 4 -15.93 3.90 -6.54
C HIS A 4 -15.33 4.73 -7.68
N LEU A 5 -14.10 5.17 -7.49
CA LEU A 5 -13.38 5.95 -8.48
C LEU A 5 -12.86 5.02 -9.58
N PRO A 6 -12.96 5.41 -10.86
CA PRO A 6 -12.32 4.65 -11.94
C PRO A 6 -10.79 4.76 -11.84
N PRO A 7 -10.01 3.86 -12.45
CA PRO A 7 -8.55 3.83 -12.32
C PRO A 7 -7.87 5.17 -12.64
N GLU A 8 -8.38 5.89 -13.64
CA GLU A 8 -7.90 7.22 -14.03
C GLU A 8 -8.07 8.28 -12.94
N ALA A 9 -9.09 8.16 -12.10
CA ALA A 9 -9.34 9.10 -11.01
C ALA A 9 -8.38 8.92 -9.83
N LEU A 10 -7.58 7.84 -9.78
CA LEU A 10 -6.49 7.71 -8.81
C LEU A 10 -5.33 8.67 -9.14
N ASN A 11 -5.06 8.92 -10.42
CA ASN A 11 -4.04 9.90 -10.82
C ASN A 11 -4.50 11.32 -10.46
N GLU A 12 -5.74 11.68 -10.83
CA GLU A 12 -6.31 12.99 -10.49
C GLU A 12 -6.39 13.19 -8.97
N TRP A 13 -6.76 12.15 -8.21
CA TRP A 13 -6.75 12.19 -6.76
C TRP A 13 -5.34 12.37 -6.20
N LEU A 14 -4.35 11.61 -6.71
CA LEU A 14 -2.97 11.74 -6.28
C LEU A 14 -2.49 13.18 -6.51
N GLU A 15 -2.68 13.73 -7.70
CA GLU A 15 -2.31 15.11 -8.04
C GLU A 15 -2.93 16.12 -7.08
N ALA A 16 -4.24 16.02 -6.83
CA ALA A 16 -4.95 16.91 -5.90
C ALA A 16 -4.44 16.78 -4.46
N ALA A 17 -4.23 15.55 -3.99
CA ALA A 17 -3.75 15.28 -2.63
C ALA A 17 -2.30 15.74 -2.43
N THR A 18 -1.42 15.52 -3.41
CA THR A 18 -0.03 15.97 -3.32
C THR A 18 0.08 17.49 -3.40
N ALA A 19 -0.78 18.15 -4.18
CA ALA A 19 -0.83 19.61 -4.23
C ALA A 19 -1.19 20.22 -2.86
N GLU A 20 -2.16 19.65 -2.15
CA GLU A 20 -2.55 20.09 -0.80
C GLU A 20 -1.42 19.89 0.23
N LEU A 21 -0.64 18.80 0.07
CA LEU A 21 0.43 18.42 0.99
C LEU A 21 1.81 18.99 0.63
N GLY A 22 1.93 19.70 -0.51
CA GLY A 22 3.21 20.21 -1.01
C GLY A 22 4.20 19.10 -1.41
N LEU A 23 3.68 17.99 -1.95
CA LEU A 23 4.45 16.83 -2.40
C LEU A 23 4.51 16.78 -3.94
N ASP A 24 5.48 16.04 -4.48
CA ASP A 24 5.55 15.75 -5.92
C ASP A 24 4.85 14.41 -6.22
N ALA A 25 3.82 14.44 -7.07
CA ALA A 25 3.12 13.24 -7.51
C ALA A 25 4.03 12.26 -8.27
N ALA A 26 5.08 12.75 -8.94
CA ALA A 26 6.02 11.92 -9.68
C ALA A 26 6.87 11.00 -8.77
N GLU A 27 6.93 11.29 -7.47
CA GLU A 27 7.67 10.47 -6.49
C GLU A 27 6.85 9.28 -5.97
N ILE A 28 5.55 9.21 -6.29
CA ILE A 28 4.65 8.19 -5.75
C ILE A 28 4.33 7.15 -6.83
N ASP A 29 4.85 5.95 -6.67
CA ASP A 29 4.45 4.79 -7.48
C ASP A 29 3.15 4.17 -6.94
N ILE A 30 2.02 4.58 -7.54
CA ILE A 30 0.67 4.09 -7.20
C ILE A 30 0.61 2.56 -7.33
N ALA A 31 1.19 1.99 -8.39
CA ALA A 31 1.09 0.56 -8.66
C ALA A 31 1.75 -0.25 -7.54
N THR A 32 2.94 0.16 -7.09
CA THR A 32 3.64 -0.48 -5.97
C THR A 32 2.84 -0.38 -4.67
N VAL A 33 2.24 0.77 -4.35
CA VAL A 33 1.44 0.94 -3.13
C VAL A 33 0.18 0.06 -3.15
N LEU A 34 -0.52 0.01 -4.29
CA LEU A 34 -1.72 -0.80 -4.45
C LEU A 34 -1.40 -2.31 -4.43
N ASP A 35 -0.25 -2.73 -4.94
CA ASP A 35 0.17 -4.12 -4.89
C ASP A 35 0.40 -4.59 -3.45
N VAL A 36 1.06 -3.79 -2.62
CA VAL A 36 1.21 -4.05 -1.17
C VAL A 36 -0.16 -4.17 -0.50
N ALA A 37 -1.05 -3.20 -0.75
CA ALA A 37 -2.40 -3.21 -0.17
C ALA A 37 -3.18 -4.46 -0.59
N LYS A 38 -3.10 -4.85 -1.87
CA LYS A 38 -3.74 -6.04 -2.43
C LYS A 38 -3.27 -7.32 -1.73
N HIS A 39 -1.96 -7.56 -1.68
CA HIS A 39 -1.43 -8.78 -1.06
C HIS A 39 -1.77 -8.86 0.43
N VAL A 40 -1.55 -7.78 1.17
CA VAL A 40 -1.87 -7.72 2.60
C VAL A 40 -3.37 -7.92 2.85
N ALA A 41 -4.26 -7.35 2.03
CA ALA A 41 -5.70 -7.52 2.17
C ALA A 41 -6.15 -8.98 2.00
N HIS A 42 -5.53 -9.69 1.05
CA HIS A 42 -5.88 -11.08 0.74
C HIS A 42 -5.25 -12.08 1.71
N GLU A 43 -4.01 -11.85 2.11
CA GLU A 43 -3.20 -12.85 2.82
C GLU A 43 -3.19 -12.65 4.34
N VAL A 44 -3.48 -11.43 4.81
CA VAL A 44 -3.49 -11.10 6.25
C VAL A 44 -4.90 -10.81 6.73
N ALA A 45 -5.49 -9.71 6.26
CA ALA A 45 -6.89 -9.34 6.47
C ALA A 45 -7.17 -8.00 5.76
N ARG A 46 -8.42 -7.75 5.36
CA ARG A 46 -8.80 -6.46 4.74
C ARG A 46 -8.38 -5.22 5.55
N PRO A 47 -8.52 -5.16 6.89
CA PRO A 47 -8.05 -4.01 7.68
C PRO A 47 -6.53 -3.86 7.73
N ALA A 48 -5.76 -4.91 7.44
CA ALA A 48 -4.30 -4.86 7.44
C ALA A 48 -3.75 -4.06 6.25
N ALA A 49 -4.49 -3.94 5.14
CA ALA A 49 -4.04 -3.19 3.97
C ALA A 49 -3.75 -1.71 4.27
N PRO A 50 -4.69 -0.89 4.80
CA PRO A 50 -4.39 0.50 5.15
C PRO A 50 -3.36 0.63 6.28
N LEU A 51 -3.29 -0.33 7.19
CA LEU A 51 -2.25 -0.34 8.24
C LEU A 51 -0.84 -0.53 7.64
N SER A 52 -0.68 -1.47 6.72
CA SER A 52 0.60 -1.76 6.07
C SER A 52 1.05 -0.64 5.13
N THR A 53 0.15 -0.01 4.39
CA THR A 53 0.52 1.14 3.54
C THR A 53 0.91 2.37 4.36
N PHE A 54 0.26 2.60 5.50
CA PHE A 54 0.69 3.62 6.45
C PHE A 54 2.09 3.30 7.01
N LEU A 55 2.33 2.05 7.43
CA LEU A 55 3.64 1.60 7.92
C LEU A 55 4.74 1.75 6.86
N LEU A 56 4.44 1.44 5.60
CA LEU A 56 5.35 1.63 4.46
C LEU A 56 5.77 3.10 4.34
N GLY A 57 4.82 4.03 4.42
CA GLY A 57 5.09 5.47 4.43
C GLY A 57 5.96 5.90 5.62
N VAL A 58 5.69 5.38 6.82
CA VAL A 58 6.52 5.65 8.02
C VAL A 58 7.96 5.14 7.83
N ALA A 59 8.13 3.95 7.26
CA ALA A 59 9.46 3.36 7.01
C ALA A 59 10.26 4.15 5.97
N LEU A 60 9.59 4.60 4.90
CA LEU A 60 10.16 5.48 3.88
C LEU A 60 10.63 6.81 4.48
N GLY A 61 9.75 7.50 5.22
CA GLY A 61 10.08 8.75 5.89
C GLY A 61 11.18 8.61 6.96
N SER A 62 11.35 7.40 7.50
CA SER A 62 12.42 7.05 8.44
C SER A 62 13.71 6.57 7.77
N ALA A 63 13.83 6.70 6.44
CA ALA A 63 14.98 6.30 5.63
C ALA A 63 15.43 4.84 5.86
N LYS A 64 14.46 3.91 6.02
CA LYS A 64 14.75 2.48 6.24
C LYS A 64 15.04 1.70 4.95
N GLY A 65 14.81 2.31 3.80
CA GLY A 65 15.04 1.74 2.48
C GLY A 65 14.28 2.53 1.42
N ASP A 66 14.39 2.11 0.17
CA ASP A 66 13.56 2.61 -0.93
C ASP A 66 12.18 1.92 -0.97
N LEU A 67 11.25 2.51 -1.70
CA LEU A 67 9.85 2.04 -1.81
C LEU A 67 9.78 0.61 -2.33
N SER A 68 10.58 0.26 -3.34
CA SER A 68 10.55 -1.08 -3.96
C SER A 68 11.02 -2.16 -2.99
N SER A 69 12.12 -1.92 -2.29
CA SER A 69 12.68 -2.83 -1.30
C SER A 69 11.71 -3.05 -0.12
N LEU A 70 11.15 -1.97 0.41
CA LEU A 70 10.22 -2.05 1.55
C LEU A 70 8.88 -2.70 1.15
N ALA A 71 8.35 -2.40 -0.04
CA ALA A 71 7.16 -3.05 -0.56
C ALA A 71 7.36 -4.56 -0.71
N LYS A 72 8.49 -5.00 -1.29
CA LYS A 72 8.83 -6.43 -1.41
C LYS A 72 8.93 -7.12 -0.05
N GLN A 73 9.47 -6.46 0.96
CA GLN A 73 9.54 -7.00 2.32
C GLN A 73 8.14 -7.19 2.92
N LEU A 74 7.23 -6.22 2.76
CA LEU A 74 5.87 -6.33 3.27
C LEU A 74 5.07 -7.41 2.54
N VAL A 75 5.17 -7.51 1.22
CA VAL A 75 4.51 -8.57 0.43
C VAL A 75 5.04 -9.96 0.84
N SER A 76 6.36 -10.12 0.96
CA SER A 76 6.96 -11.38 1.44
C SER A 76 6.47 -11.77 2.84
N ARG A 77 6.29 -10.80 3.76
CA ARG A 77 5.75 -11.06 5.09
C ARG A 77 4.27 -11.41 5.06
N ALA A 78 3.49 -10.84 4.14
CA ALA A 78 2.08 -11.18 3.95
C ALA A 78 1.92 -12.64 3.47
N HIS A 79 2.69 -13.05 2.46
CA HIS A 79 2.72 -14.46 2.03
C HIS A 79 3.04 -15.42 3.18
N GLN A 80 4.12 -15.15 3.93
CA GLN A 80 4.50 -15.97 5.08
C GLN A 80 3.40 -16.01 6.15
N TRP A 81 2.66 -14.91 6.35
CA TRP A 81 1.54 -14.90 7.30
C TRP A 81 0.45 -15.89 6.89
N SER A 82 0.09 -15.94 5.60
CA SER A 82 -0.87 -16.89 5.06
C SER A 82 -0.41 -18.35 5.20
N ASP A 83 0.88 -18.62 4.95
CA ASP A 83 1.47 -19.95 5.13
C ASP A 83 1.43 -20.41 6.60
N ASP A 84 1.68 -19.48 7.53
CA ASP A 84 1.64 -19.72 8.97
C ASP A 84 0.19 -19.86 9.52
N HIS A 85 -0.82 -19.34 8.79
CA HIS A 85 -2.23 -19.25 9.20
C HIS A 85 -3.19 -19.70 8.09
N PRO A 86 -3.23 -20.99 7.72
CA PRO A 86 -4.05 -21.49 6.61
C PRO A 86 -5.56 -21.32 6.82
N ASP A 87 -6.02 -21.17 8.05
CA ASP A 87 -7.45 -21.02 8.40
C ASP A 87 -8.01 -19.60 8.13
N ASN A 88 -7.17 -18.68 7.64
CA ASN A 88 -7.52 -17.27 7.42
C ASN A 88 -8.25 -17.02 6.07
N GLU A 89 -8.52 -18.08 5.28
CA GLU A 89 -9.28 -18.04 4.03
C GLU A 89 -10.82 -18.11 4.21
N ALA A 90 -11.32 -18.15 5.45
CA ALA A 90 -12.76 -18.29 5.76
C ALA A 90 -13.55 -16.97 5.76
#